data_AF-A0A1Y1IJL2-F1
#
_entry.id   AF-A0A1Y1IJL2-F1
#
_cell.length_a   1.000
_cell.length_b   1.000
_cell.length_c   1.000
_cell.angle_alpha   90.00
_cell.angle_beta   90.00
_cell.angle_gamma   90.00
#
_symmetry.space_group_name_H-M   'P 1'
#
loop_
_entity.id
_entity.type
_entity.pdbx_description
1 polymer ?
#
loop_
_entity_poly.entity_id
_entity_poly.type
_entity_poly.pdbx_seq_one_letter_code
_entity_poly.pdbx_strand_id
1 'polypeptide(L)'
;MQDPYLQEATASEPLTEDEEYEMQKSWAEDPKKCTFIVLDAEVVGYRRPATCLDAMAGDVNLFLNDPDDASTAEIEVMIAEEKCRRKGLAREALRLLMLYAVRTLRLRRFVAKIGEGNVASLKLFQYLGYVEVSRSQAFREITLEYRVGQEEEKLLASQTTGMQTSMYD
;
A
#
# COMPACT_ATOMS: atom_id res chain seq x y z
N MET A 1 -7.51 -11.08 -10.33
CA MET A 1 -6.07 -10.98 -10.70
C MET A 1 -5.62 -12.31 -11.34
N GLN A 2 -5.14 -12.31 -12.60
CA GLN A 2 -4.80 -13.55 -13.35
C GLN A 2 -3.31 -13.68 -13.74
N ASP A 3 -2.48 -12.67 -13.43
CA ASP A 3 -1.04 -12.71 -13.69
C ASP A 3 -0.34 -13.57 -12.62
N PRO A 4 0.33 -14.69 -12.97
CA PRO A 4 1.02 -15.55 -12.02
C PRO A 4 2.12 -14.82 -11.24
N TYR A 5 2.81 -13.86 -11.87
CA TYR A 5 3.84 -13.09 -11.18
C TYR A 5 3.24 -12.23 -10.07
N LEU A 6 2.10 -11.59 -10.34
CA LEU A 6 1.41 -10.80 -9.31
C LEU A 6 0.89 -11.71 -8.20
N GLN A 7 0.23 -12.83 -8.55
CA GLN A 7 -0.27 -13.79 -7.58
C GLN A 7 0.82 -14.30 -6.62
N GLU A 8 2.00 -14.65 -7.15
CA GLU A 8 3.13 -15.06 -6.31
C GLU A 8 3.64 -13.89 -5.45
N ALA A 9 3.77 -12.70 -6.04
CA ALA A 9 4.31 -11.53 -5.34
C ALA A 9 3.40 -11.00 -4.22
N THR A 10 2.08 -11.17 -4.36
CA THR A 10 1.04 -10.76 -3.39
C THR A 10 0.49 -11.94 -2.57
N ALA A 11 1.02 -13.15 -2.76
CA ALA A 11 0.53 -14.37 -2.13
C ALA A 11 -0.99 -14.57 -2.26
N SER A 12 -1.56 -14.22 -3.43
CA SER A 12 -3.00 -14.25 -3.69
C SER A 12 -3.40 -15.36 -4.65
N GLU A 13 -4.55 -15.97 -4.41
CA GLU A 13 -5.16 -16.95 -5.32
C GLU A 13 -6.08 -16.25 -6.35
N PRO A 14 -6.27 -16.82 -7.55
CA PRO A 14 -7.23 -16.30 -8.51
C PRO A 14 -8.66 -16.41 -7.98
N LEU A 15 -9.40 -15.31 -8.08
CA LEU A 15 -10.83 -15.25 -7.79
C LEU A 15 -11.64 -15.19 -9.09
N THR A 16 -12.87 -15.68 -9.02
CA THR A 16 -13.89 -15.42 -10.05
C THR A 16 -14.33 -13.96 -10.03
N GLU A 17 -14.99 -13.50 -11.09
CA GLU A 17 -15.45 -12.11 -11.17
C GLU A 17 -16.42 -11.75 -10.03
N ASP A 18 -17.36 -12.64 -9.70
CA ASP A 18 -18.30 -12.43 -8.59
C ASP A 18 -17.58 -12.35 -7.23
N GLU A 19 -16.56 -13.20 -7.03
CA GLU A 19 -15.74 -13.17 -5.81
C GLU A 19 -14.89 -11.89 -5.71
N GLU A 20 -14.39 -11.35 -6.83
CA GLU A 20 -13.69 -10.06 -6.87
C GLU A 20 -14.63 -8.91 -6.46
N TYR A 21 -15.89 -8.91 -6.93
CA TYR A 21 -16.87 -7.90 -6.52
C TYR A 21 -17.20 -7.98 -5.03
N GLU A 22 -17.42 -9.19 -4.50
CA GLU A 22 -17.68 -9.37 -3.06
C GLU A 22 -16.47 -8.99 -2.21
N MET A 23 -15.26 -9.32 -2.67
CA MET A 23 -14.03 -8.86 -2.02
C MET A 23 -13.97 -7.33 -2.01
N GLN A 24 -14.11 -6.66 -3.15
CA GLN A 24 -14.08 -5.20 -3.23
C GLN A 24 -15.11 -4.54 -2.30
N LYS A 25 -16.34 -5.08 -2.25
CA LYS A 25 -17.37 -4.59 -1.34
C LYS A 25 -16.98 -4.77 0.14
N SER A 26 -16.46 -5.94 0.50
CA SER A 26 -15.99 -6.20 1.87
C SER A 26 -14.85 -5.27 2.28
N TRP A 27 -14.01 -4.85 1.33
CA TRP A 27 -12.95 -3.88 1.55
C TRP A 27 -13.48 -2.46 1.69
N ALA A 28 -14.45 -2.07 0.86
CA ALA A 28 -15.04 -0.73 0.89
C ALA A 28 -15.87 -0.45 2.14
N GLU A 29 -16.52 -1.47 2.70
CA GLU A 29 -17.42 -1.34 3.85
C GLU A 29 -16.72 -1.54 5.21
N ASP A 30 -15.46 -1.99 5.23
CA ASP A 30 -14.72 -2.27 6.46
C ASP A 30 -14.01 -1.01 6.99
N PRO A 31 -14.42 -0.46 8.15
CA PRO A 31 -13.80 0.74 8.72
C PRO A 31 -12.37 0.53 9.21
N LYS A 32 -11.89 -0.73 9.26
CA LYS A 32 -10.51 -1.07 9.61
C LYS A 32 -9.59 -1.15 8.40
N LYS A 33 -10.11 -0.90 7.19
CA LYS A 33 -9.34 -0.95 5.96
C LYS A 33 -9.34 0.42 5.28
N CYS A 34 -8.23 0.72 4.60
CA CYS A 34 -8.06 1.94 3.82
C CYS A 34 -7.22 1.62 2.59
N THR A 35 -7.78 1.88 1.41
CA THR A 35 -7.14 1.60 0.12
C THR A 35 -6.99 2.89 -0.65
N PHE A 36 -5.78 3.16 -1.16
CA PHE A 36 -5.58 4.19 -2.18
C PHE A 36 -5.33 3.51 -3.52
N ILE A 37 -6.15 3.88 -4.51
CA ILE A 37 -5.90 3.50 -5.90
C ILE A 37 -4.82 4.42 -6.48
N VAL A 38 -3.77 3.81 -7.02
CA VAL A 38 -2.62 4.52 -7.60
C VAL A 38 -2.88 4.72 -9.09
N LEU A 39 -2.84 5.99 -9.54
CA LEU A 39 -2.90 6.35 -10.95
C LEU A 39 -1.52 6.84 -11.43
N ASP A 40 -1.10 6.44 -12.62
CA ASP A 40 0.10 6.98 -13.27
C ASP A 40 -0.24 8.34 -13.88
N ALA A 41 0.28 9.42 -13.28
CA ALA A 41 0.04 10.79 -13.72
C ALA A 41 0.50 11.04 -15.17
N GLU A 42 1.53 10.34 -15.65
CA GLU A 42 1.97 10.43 -17.05
C GLU A 42 0.91 9.92 -18.03
N VAL A 43 0.06 8.98 -17.58
CA VAL A 43 -1.05 8.41 -18.35
C VAL A 43 -2.32 9.25 -18.19
N VAL A 44 -2.57 9.81 -17.00
CA VAL A 44 -3.73 10.70 -16.74
C VAL A 44 -3.69 11.95 -17.62
N GLY A 45 -2.52 12.56 -17.80
CA GLY A 45 -2.39 13.82 -18.54
C GLY A 45 -3.30 14.92 -17.96
N TYR A 46 -4.13 15.56 -18.79
CA TYR A 46 -5.08 16.62 -18.39
C TYR A 46 -6.49 16.12 -18.02
N ARG A 47 -6.70 14.79 -17.98
CA ARG A 47 -8.03 14.21 -17.70
C ARG A 47 -8.31 14.15 -16.20
N ARG A 48 -9.59 14.08 -15.81
CA ARG A 48 -9.95 13.91 -14.39
C ARG A 48 -9.59 12.48 -13.92
N PRO A 49 -8.93 12.32 -12.75
CA PRO A 49 -8.53 11.02 -12.20
C PRO A 49 -9.62 9.95 -12.26
N ALA A 50 -10.85 10.28 -11.83
CA ALA A 50 -12.00 9.36 -11.78
C ALA A 50 -12.48 8.84 -13.16
N THR A 51 -11.99 9.40 -14.26
CA THR A 51 -12.34 8.98 -15.62
C THR A 51 -11.19 8.25 -16.34
N CYS A 52 -10.06 8.04 -15.65
CA CYS A 52 -8.84 7.51 -16.24
C CYS A 52 -8.59 6.06 -15.81
N LEU A 53 -9.52 5.15 -16.12
CA LEU A 53 -9.34 3.71 -15.86
C LEU A 53 -8.04 3.20 -16.48
N ASP A 54 -7.68 3.68 -17.68
CA ASP A 54 -6.44 3.34 -18.38
C ASP A 54 -5.15 3.76 -17.65
N ALA A 55 -5.27 4.67 -16.68
CA ALA A 55 -4.17 5.18 -15.87
C ALA A 55 -4.04 4.46 -14.53
N MET A 56 -4.95 3.56 -14.16
CA MET A 56 -4.83 2.74 -12.96
C MET A 56 -3.55 1.90 -13.05
N ALA A 57 -2.66 2.11 -12.09
CA ALA A 57 -1.35 1.46 -12.05
C ALA A 57 -1.27 0.38 -10.98
N GLY A 58 -2.12 0.46 -9.95
CA GLY A 58 -2.16 -0.46 -8.82
C GLY A 58 -2.80 0.20 -7.60
N ASP A 59 -2.42 -0.24 -6.42
CA ASP A 59 -2.99 0.18 -5.15
C ASP A 59 -1.98 0.09 -3.98
N VAL A 60 -2.32 0.81 -2.91
CA VAL A 60 -1.71 0.62 -1.59
C VAL A 60 -2.81 0.43 -0.58
N ASN A 61 -2.64 -0.60 0.25
CA ASN A 61 -3.64 -1.04 1.21
C ASN A 61 -3.11 -0.88 2.62
N LEU A 62 -3.98 -0.47 3.54
CA LEU A 62 -3.73 -0.42 4.96
C LEU A 62 -4.86 -1.10 5.69
N PHE A 63 -4.54 -1.92 6.68
CA PHE A 63 -5.56 -2.58 7.51
C PHE A 63 -5.13 -2.75 8.97
N LEU A 64 -6.11 -2.60 9.87
CA LEU A 64 -5.93 -2.66 11.32
C LEU A 64 -6.22 -4.08 11.84
N ASN A 65 -5.26 -4.97 11.63
CA ASN A 65 -5.42 -6.40 11.94
C ASN A 65 -4.92 -6.82 13.32
N ASP A 66 -4.25 -5.94 14.07
CA ASP A 66 -3.76 -6.28 15.41
C ASP A 66 -4.87 -6.07 16.46
N PRO A 67 -5.44 -7.14 17.03
CA PRO A 67 -6.51 -7.03 18.02
C PRO A 67 -6.01 -6.47 19.36
N ASP A 68 -4.70 -6.59 19.63
CA ASP A 68 -4.07 -6.16 20.88
C ASP A 68 -3.49 -4.74 20.75
N ASP A 69 -3.23 -4.28 19.52
CA ASP A 69 -2.71 -2.93 19.23
C ASP A 69 -3.43 -2.24 18.06
N ALA A 70 -4.50 -1.51 18.37
CA ALA A 70 -5.25 -0.69 17.42
C ALA A 70 -4.44 0.46 16.79
N SER A 71 -3.23 0.74 17.27
CA SER A 71 -2.34 1.78 16.70
C SER A 71 -1.38 1.26 15.64
N THR A 72 -1.40 -0.06 15.39
CA THR A 72 -0.62 -0.73 14.36
C THR A 72 -1.45 -0.94 13.10
N ALA A 73 -0.91 -0.48 11.98
CA ALA A 73 -1.42 -0.77 10.65
C ALA A 73 -0.49 -1.74 9.93
N GLU A 74 -1.06 -2.78 9.33
CA GLU A 74 -0.37 -3.55 8.32
C GLU A 74 -0.58 -2.88 6.95
N ILE A 75 0.48 -2.83 6.13
CA ILE A 75 0.52 -2.08 4.88
C ILE A 75 1.03 -2.96 3.72
N GLU A 76 0.38 -2.84 2.58
CA GLU A 76 0.71 -3.54 1.34
C GLU A 76 0.75 -2.58 0.16
N VAL A 77 1.49 -2.96 -0.89
CA VAL A 77 1.59 -2.20 -2.13
C VAL A 77 1.67 -3.13 -3.32
N MET A 78 0.94 -2.79 -4.37
CA MET A 78 1.06 -3.43 -5.67
C MET A 78 1.08 -2.38 -6.77
N ILE A 79 2.04 -2.50 -7.69
CA ILE A 79 2.00 -1.81 -8.98
C ILE A 79 1.79 -2.88 -10.05
N ALA A 80 0.52 -3.12 -10.36
CA ALA A 80 0.06 -4.18 -11.25
C ALA A 80 0.60 -3.97 -12.67
N GLU A 81 0.48 -2.76 -13.20
CA GLU A 81 0.85 -2.42 -14.57
C GLU A 81 2.38 -2.38 -14.76
N GLU A 82 2.93 -3.28 -15.56
CA GLU A 82 4.38 -3.38 -15.78
C GLU A 82 4.99 -2.06 -16.30
N LYS A 83 4.30 -1.39 -17.23
CA LYS A 83 4.68 -0.09 -17.79
C LYS A 83 4.79 1.02 -16.74
N CYS A 84 4.15 0.86 -15.58
CA CYS A 84 4.12 1.83 -14.48
C CYS A 84 5.17 1.51 -13.40
N ARG A 85 5.79 0.31 -13.45
CA ARG A 85 6.81 -0.10 -12.48
C ARG A 85 8.09 0.73 -12.65
N ARG A 86 8.90 0.77 -11.59
CA ARG A 86 10.23 1.46 -11.56
C ARG A 86 10.22 2.97 -11.81
N LYS A 87 9.04 3.61 -11.87
CA LYS A 87 8.88 5.08 -11.92
C LYS A 87 8.85 5.76 -10.54
N GLY A 88 8.87 4.98 -9.47
CA GLY A 88 8.78 5.49 -8.09
C GLY A 88 7.37 5.62 -7.53
N LEU A 89 6.34 5.21 -8.29
CA LEU A 89 4.93 5.28 -7.88
C LEU A 89 4.67 4.58 -6.53
N ALA A 90 5.14 3.35 -6.34
CA ALA A 90 4.98 2.61 -5.07
C ALA A 90 5.53 3.39 -3.86
N ARG A 91 6.70 4.01 -4.03
CA ARG A 91 7.36 4.79 -2.97
C ARG A 91 6.54 6.03 -2.61
N GLU A 92 6.03 6.72 -3.61
CA GLU A 92 5.21 7.92 -3.41
C GLU A 92 3.86 7.56 -2.77
N ALA A 93 3.17 6.54 -3.31
CA ALA A 93 1.90 6.06 -2.79
C ALA A 93 1.99 5.63 -1.32
N LEU A 94 3.01 4.85 -0.95
CA LEU A 94 3.26 4.45 0.43
C LEU A 94 3.47 5.65 1.36
N ARG A 95 4.25 6.65 0.95
CA ARG A 95 4.49 7.85 1.77
C ARG A 95 3.22 8.67 1.97
N LEU A 96 2.41 8.82 0.91
CA LEU A 96 1.13 9.51 0.97
C LEU A 96 0.15 8.78 1.91
N LEU A 97 0.03 7.47 1.77
CA LEU A 97 -0.82 6.65 2.65
C LEU A 97 -0.35 6.71 4.10
N MET A 98 0.95 6.60 4.34
CA MET A 98 1.53 6.68 5.69
C MET A 98 1.30 8.06 6.32
N LEU A 99 1.51 9.16 5.58
CA LEU A 99 1.25 10.50 6.10
C LEU A 99 -0.25 10.69 6.40
N TYR A 100 -1.12 10.23 5.51
CA TYR A 100 -2.57 10.22 5.75
C TYR A 100 -2.91 9.46 7.03
N ALA A 101 -2.39 8.24 7.18
CA ALA A 101 -2.61 7.39 8.33
C ALA A 101 -2.13 8.05 9.64
N VAL A 102 -0.98 8.74 9.62
CA VAL A 102 -0.46 9.47 10.79
C VAL A 102 -1.35 10.65 11.17
N ARG A 103 -1.76 11.46 10.18
CA ARG A 103 -2.49 12.71 10.43
C ARG A 103 -3.97 12.51 10.70
N THR A 104 -4.60 11.62 9.93
CA THR A 104 -6.05 11.39 9.94
C THR A 104 -6.42 10.24 10.86
N LEU A 105 -5.72 9.10 10.74
CA LEU A 105 -6.03 7.88 11.50
C LEU A 105 -5.26 7.77 12.82
N ARG A 106 -4.32 8.69 13.07
CA ARG A 106 -3.46 8.74 14.28
C ARG A 106 -2.61 7.50 14.50
N LEU A 107 -2.27 6.80 13.42
CA LEU A 107 -1.43 5.60 13.45
C LEU A 107 0.05 5.98 13.50
N ARG A 108 0.83 5.18 14.23
CA ARG A 108 2.26 5.47 14.48
C ARG A 108 3.18 4.28 14.22
N ARG A 109 2.62 3.10 14.02
CA ARG A 109 3.35 1.86 13.74
C ARG A 109 2.80 1.23 12.47
N PHE A 110 3.69 0.94 11.53
CA PHE A 110 3.39 0.31 10.26
C PHE A 110 4.15 -0.99 10.15
N VAL A 111 3.47 -2.06 9.74
CA VAL A 111 4.03 -3.39 9.59
C VAL A 111 3.84 -3.83 8.15
N ALA A 112 4.87 -4.37 7.52
CA ALA A 112 4.79 -4.99 6.20
C ALA A 112 5.23 -6.44 6.30
N LYS A 113 4.37 -7.34 5.85
CA LYS A 113 4.61 -8.78 5.80
C LYS A 113 4.89 -9.15 4.36
N ILE A 114 6.11 -9.63 4.10
CA ILE A 114 6.61 -9.78 2.73
C ILE A 114 7.25 -11.15 2.57
N GLY A 115 6.80 -11.90 1.57
CA GLY A 115 7.40 -13.19 1.23
C GLY A 115 8.91 -13.07 0.98
N GLU A 116 9.70 -14.03 1.48
CA GLU A 116 11.17 -14.03 1.37
C GLU A 116 11.68 -13.93 -0.08
N GLY A 117 10.89 -14.41 -1.05
CA GLY A 117 11.18 -14.34 -2.48
C GLY A 117 10.93 -12.96 -3.11
N ASN A 118 10.14 -12.08 -2.47
CA ASN A 118 9.79 -10.76 -3.01
C ASN A 118 10.88 -9.73 -2.68
N VAL A 119 12.06 -9.92 -3.29
CA VAL A 119 13.25 -9.07 -3.11
C VAL A 119 12.98 -7.61 -3.49
N ALA A 120 12.07 -7.36 -4.44
CA ALA A 120 11.72 -6.01 -4.86
C ALA A 120 11.01 -5.24 -3.74
N SER A 121 9.97 -5.83 -3.12
CA SER A 121 9.26 -5.23 -1.99
C SER A 121 10.17 -5.12 -0.77
N LEU A 122 10.97 -6.14 -0.44
CA LEU A 122 11.92 -6.08 0.68
C LEU A 122 12.87 -4.87 0.55
N LYS A 123 13.45 -4.66 -0.64
CA LYS A 123 14.33 -3.51 -0.90
C LYS A 123 13.58 -2.18 -0.82
N LEU A 124 12.34 -2.12 -1.30
CA LEU A 124 11.50 -0.93 -1.23
C LEU A 124 11.24 -0.52 0.22
N PHE A 125 10.80 -1.45 1.06
CA PHE A 125 10.50 -1.16 2.47
C PHE A 125 11.75 -0.85 3.28
N GLN A 126 12.86 -1.57 3.05
CA GLN A 126 14.16 -1.22 3.65
C GLN A 126 14.62 0.18 3.26
N TYR A 127 14.46 0.57 1.98
CA TYR A 127 14.77 1.93 1.52
C TYR A 127 13.90 3.00 2.18
N LEU A 128 12.63 2.67 2.50
CA LEU A 128 11.73 3.54 3.25
C LEU A 128 12.08 3.63 4.74
N GLY A 129 13.08 2.87 5.21
CA GLY A 129 13.53 2.88 6.60
C GLY A 129 12.88 1.82 7.48
N TYR A 130 12.11 0.89 6.91
CA TYR A 130 11.59 -0.24 7.68
C TYR A 130 12.72 -1.16 8.13
N VAL A 131 12.58 -1.70 9.33
CA VAL A 131 13.53 -2.65 9.92
C VAL A 131 12.87 -4.00 10.09
N GLU A 132 13.65 -5.07 9.90
CA GLU A 132 13.17 -6.42 10.13
C GLU A 132 12.97 -6.68 11.63
N VAL A 133 11.80 -7.20 12.00
CA VAL A 133 11.45 -7.52 13.39
C VAL A 133 11.22 -9.01 13.63
N SER A 134 10.82 -9.76 12.61
CA SER A 134 10.68 -11.21 12.70
C SER A 134 10.73 -11.88 11.33
N ARG A 135 10.93 -13.20 11.32
CA ARG A 135 10.80 -14.07 10.15
C ARG A 135 9.97 -15.29 10.50
N SER A 136 9.03 -15.65 9.64
CA SER A 136 8.26 -16.88 9.73
C SER A 136 8.80 -17.93 8.75
N GLN A 137 9.38 -19.01 9.27
CA GLN A 137 9.80 -20.13 8.42
C GLN A 137 8.62 -20.90 7.84
N ALA A 138 7.51 -21.00 8.57
CA ALA A 138 6.31 -21.72 8.13
C ALA A 138 5.63 -21.04 6.95
N PHE A 139 5.57 -19.70 6.97
CA PHE A 139 4.95 -18.89 5.91
C PHE A 139 5.97 -18.35 4.89
N ARG A 140 7.28 -18.59 5.12
CA ARG A 140 8.39 -18.05 4.31
C ARG A 140 8.26 -16.53 4.11
N GLU A 141 8.04 -15.83 5.21
CA GLU A 141 7.72 -14.41 5.23
C GLU A 141 8.63 -13.65 6.19
N ILE A 142 8.99 -12.42 5.82
CA ILE A 142 9.73 -11.47 6.63
C ILE A 142 8.77 -10.35 7.06
N THR A 143 8.70 -10.10 8.36
CA THR A 143 7.95 -8.99 8.92
C THR A 143 8.89 -7.81 9.14
N LEU A 144 8.57 -6.70 8.47
CA LEU A 144 9.24 -5.42 8.58
C LEU A 144 8.37 -4.42 9.35
N GLU A 145 8.98 -3.53 10.11
CA GLU A 145 8.29 -2.52 10.92
C GLU A 145 8.88 -1.13 10.68
N TYR A 146 8.03 -0.11 10.68
CA TYR A 146 8.41 1.29 10.73
C TYR A 146 7.59 2.04 11.77
N ARG A 147 8.28 2.80 12.63
CA ARG A 147 7.66 3.66 13.64
C ARG A 147 7.82 5.12 13.25
N VAL A 148 6.73 5.86 13.32
CA VAL A 148 6.72 7.29 13.00
C VAL A 148 6.75 8.09 14.29
N GLY A 149 7.91 8.66 14.61
CA GLY A 149 8.06 9.71 15.60
C GLY A 149 7.85 11.10 15.00
N GLN A 150 8.22 12.15 15.75
CA GLN A 150 8.07 13.54 15.29
C GLN A 150 8.98 13.85 14.10
N GLU A 151 10.20 13.32 14.08
CA GLU A 151 11.15 13.58 12.99
C GLU A 151 10.78 12.80 11.73
N GLU A 152 10.31 11.57 11.88
CA GLU A 152 9.79 10.76 10.76
C GLU A 152 8.54 11.38 10.16
N GLU A 153 7.63 11.93 10.97
CA GLU A 153 6.44 12.64 10.49
C GLU A 153 6.84 13.90 9.68
N LYS A 154 7.83 14.67 10.16
CA LYS A 154 8.37 15.82 9.41
C LYS A 154 9.01 15.39 8.10
N LEU A 155 9.76 14.29 8.11
CA LEU A 155 10.38 13.74 6.91
C LEU A 155 9.32 13.32 5.88
N LEU A 156 8.31 12.55 6.30
CA LEU A 156 7.18 12.15 5.46
C LEU A 156 6.49 13.38 4.87
N ALA A 157 6.20 14.39 5.69
CA ALA A 157 5.60 15.64 5.24
C ALA A 157 6.45 16.40 4.21
N SER A 158 7.77 16.45 4.41
CA SER A 158 8.69 17.08 3.44
C SER A 158 8.76 16.35 2.10
N GLN A 159 8.47 15.05 2.09
CA GLN A 159 8.48 14.18 0.91
C GLN A 159 7.14 14.12 0.18
N THR A 160 6.11 14.76 0.73
CA THR A 160 4.71 14.71 0.26
C THR A 160 4.07 16.10 0.28
N THR A 161 4.88 17.14 0.05
CA THR A 161 4.45 18.55 0.15
C THR A 161 3.29 18.93 -0.77
N GLY A 162 3.09 18.19 -1.87
CA GLY A 162 1.97 18.37 -2.80
C GLY A 162 0.70 17.62 -2.44
N MET A 163 0.66 16.89 -1.32
CA MET A 163 -0.50 16.08 -0.94
C MET A 163 -1.73 16.96 -0.68
N GLN A 164 -2.82 16.62 -1.37
CA GLN A 164 -4.14 17.23 -1.17
C GLN A 164 -5.16 16.11 -0.97
N THR A 165 -6.08 16.29 -0.03
CA THR A 165 -7.21 15.37 0.18
C THR A 165 -8.50 16.07 -0.15
N SER A 166 -9.34 15.43 -0.95
CA SER A 166 -10.70 15.87 -1.25
C SER A 166 -11.65 14.71 -1.00
N MET A 167 -12.81 15.00 -0.41
CA MET A 167 -13.89 14.02 -0.39
C MET A 167 -14.56 14.01 -1.76
N TYR A 168 -14.97 12.83 -2.22
CA TYR A 168 -15.88 12.72 -3.34
C TYR A 168 -17.28 13.09 -2.83
N ASP A 169 -17.98 13.97 -3.57
CA ASP A 169 -19.36 14.37 -3.29
C ASP A 169 -20.35 13.20 -3.53
#